data_AF-A0A9J8B0F1-F1
#
_entry.id   AF-A0A9J8B0F1-F1
#
_cell.length_a   1.000
_cell.length_b   1.000
_cell.length_c   1.000
_cell.angle_alpha   90.00
_cell.angle_beta   90.00
_cell.angle_gamma   90.00
#
_symmetry.space_group_name_H-M   'P 1'
#
loop_
_entity.id
_entity.type
_entity.pdbx_description
1 polymer ?
#
loop_
_entity_poly.entity_id
_entity_poly.type
_entity_poly.pdbx_seq_one_letter_code
_entity_poly.pdbx_strand_id
1 'polypeptide(L)'
;MAFFGLTYLGYQNPFGDRMVTSRHNNLTRDSSDLHLGSQSRYQDLSRRVQRSPKELYRVPVTDNQQYGWWVSTDGLKNQEPWTQTRRFPRKNSEMTKFVNEMSMTCPDFSLF
;
A
#
# COMPACT_ATOMS: atom_id res chain seq x y z
N MET A 1 -26.50 -11.64 -21.40
CA MET A 1 -27.36 -12.83 -21.22
C MET A 1 -27.42 -13.10 -19.72
N ALA A 2 -28.60 -13.00 -19.12
CA ALA A 2 -28.81 -13.13 -17.69
C ALA A 2 -28.83 -14.60 -17.24
N PHE A 3 -28.19 -14.92 -16.12
CA PHE A 3 -28.33 -16.20 -15.45
C PHE A 3 -29.56 -16.14 -14.54
N PHE A 4 -30.71 -16.57 -15.07
CA PHE A 4 -31.88 -16.90 -14.26
C PHE A 4 -32.11 -18.39 -14.35
N GLY A 5 -31.89 -19.08 -13.23
CA GLY A 5 -32.22 -20.48 -13.07
C GLY A 5 -31.74 -20.94 -11.71
N LEU A 6 -32.67 -20.99 -10.74
CA LEU A 6 -32.70 -21.86 -9.55
C LEU A 6 -33.64 -21.25 -8.50
N THR A 7 -34.95 -21.25 -8.78
CA THR A 7 -35.99 -20.90 -7.80
C THR A 7 -36.47 -22.12 -6.97
N TYR A 8 -35.62 -23.12 -6.72
CA TYR A 8 -36.03 -24.29 -5.91
C TYR A 8 -34.98 -24.85 -4.94
N LEU A 9 -33.92 -24.11 -4.60
CA LEU A 9 -33.11 -24.43 -3.42
C LEU A 9 -33.31 -23.33 -2.40
N GLY A 10 -33.90 -23.70 -1.25
CA GLY A 10 -34.20 -22.80 -0.16
C GLY A 10 -32.99 -22.05 0.39
N TYR A 11 -33.22 -21.20 1.38
CA TYR A 11 -32.24 -20.32 2.02
C TYR A 11 -30.92 -21.06 2.33
N GLN A 12 -29.88 -20.80 1.53
CA GLN A 12 -28.56 -21.38 1.72
C GLN A 12 -27.79 -20.55 2.75
N ASN A 13 -27.66 -21.08 3.97
CA ASN A 13 -26.82 -20.50 5.01
C ASN A 13 -25.62 -21.42 5.32
N PRO A 14 -24.54 -21.36 4.51
CA PRO A 14 -23.40 -22.26 4.63
C PRO A 14 -22.64 -22.13 5.96
N PHE A 15 -22.83 -21.02 6.68
CA PHE A 15 -22.23 -20.78 7.99
C PHE A 15 -23.01 -21.45 9.12
N GLY A 16 -24.35 -21.40 9.08
CA GLY A 16 -25.20 -22.04 10.09
C GLY A 16 -25.09 -23.57 10.07
N ASP A 17 -25.07 -24.16 8.88
CA ASP A 17 -25.07 -25.62 8.70
C ASP A 17 -23.78 -26.30 9.18
N ARG A 18 -22.64 -25.60 9.09
CA ARG A 18 -21.35 -26.12 9.61
C ARG A 18 -21.25 -26.06 11.14
N MET A 19 -21.97 -25.16 11.80
CA MET A 19 -21.93 -25.05 13.26
C MET A 19 -22.73 -26.16 13.97
N VAL A 20 -23.77 -26.67 13.34
CA VAL A 20 -24.61 -27.75 13.89
C VAL A 20 -23.88 -29.10 13.84
N THR A 21 -23.12 -29.36 12.78
CA THR A 21 -22.38 -30.63 12.61
C THR A 21 -21.12 -30.74 13.48
N SER A 22 -20.59 -29.64 13.99
CA SER A 22 -19.35 -29.61 14.76
C SER A 22 -19.47 -30.05 16.23
N ARG A 23 -20.69 -30.34 16.74
CA ARG A 23 -20.90 -30.64 18.18
C ARG A 23 -20.64 -32.10 18.60
N HIS A 24 -20.25 -32.99 17.69
CA HIS A 24 -20.11 -34.42 18.00
C HIS A 24 -18.68 -34.95 18.14
N ASN A 25 -17.67 -34.11 18.29
CA ASN A 25 -16.31 -34.58 18.57
C ASN A 25 -15.74 -33.89 19.82
N ASN A 26 -16.02 -34.50 20.98
CA ASN A 26 -15.25 -34.26 22.20
C ASN A 26 -13.86 -34.89 22.01
N LEU A 27 -12.88 -34.06 21.70
CA LEU A 27 -11.49 -34.33 22.06
C LEU A 27 -10.89 -33.01 22.52
N THR A 28 -10.28 -33.03 23.71
CA THR A 28 -9.45 -31.99 24.30
C THR A 28 -8.54 -31.37 23.25
N ARG A 29 -8.89 -30.17 22.78
CA ARG A 29 -8.13 -29.41 21.81
C ARG A 29 -7.35 -28.36 22.58
N ASP A 30 -6.09 -28.67 22.87
CA ASP A 30 -5.15 -27.72 23.47
C ASP A 30 -5.16 -26.41 22.68
N SER A 31 -5.53 -25.33 23.37
CA SER A 31 -5.73 -24.01 22.77
C SER A 31 -4.43 -23.36 22.27
N SER A 32 -3.28 -23.94 22.61
CA SER A 32 -1.94 -23.44 22.27
C SER A 32 -1.51 -23.73 20.83
N ASP A 33 -2.08 -24.74 20.17
CA ASP A 33 -1.69 -25.15 18.81
C ASP A 33 -2.52 -24.48 17.70
N LEU A 34 -3.49 -23.65 18.10
CA LEU A 34 -4.44 -23.00 17.19
C LEU A 34 -3.87 -21.78 16.43
N HIS A 35 -2.68 -21.31 16.80
CA HIS A 35 -2.17 -20.00 16.34
C HIS A 35 -0.71 -20.02 15.86
N LEU A 36 -0.10 -21.19 15.69
CA LEU A 36 1.27 -21.33 15.20
C LEU A 36 1.31 -21.21 13.68
N GLY A 37 1.17 -19.98 13.20
CA GLY A 37 1.36 -19.63 11.79
C GLY A 37 0.29 -18.70 11.22
N SER A 38 -0.73 -18.34 11.99
CA SER A 38 -1.71 -17.31 11.57
C SER A 38 -1.03 -15.95 11.36
N GLN A 39 -0.11 -15.58 12.25
CA GLN A 39 0.61 -14.32 12.17
C GLN A 39 1.58 -14.28 10.99
N SER A 40 2.35 -15.36 10.75
CA SER A 40 3.23 -15.46 9.60
C SER A 40 2.44 -15.52 8.28
N ARG A 41 1.34 -16.27 8.23
CA ARG A 41 0.42 -16.27 7.08
C ARG A 41 -0.23 -14.91 6.84
N TYR A 42 -0.61 -14.20 7.89
CA TYR A 42 -1.14 -12.84 7.78
C TYR A 42 -0.07 -11.86 7.26
N GLN A 43 1.18 -11.98 7.74
CA GLN A 43 2.30 -11.21 7.20
C GLN A 43 2.58 -11.55 5.74
N ASP A 44 2.48 -12.82 5.34
CA ASP A 44 2.68 -13.22 3.94
C ASP A 44 1.54 -12.73 3.03
N LEU A 45 0.30 -12.72 3.53
CA LEU A 45 -0.85 -12.16 2.81
C LEU A 45 -0.74 -10.63 2.69
N SER A 46 -0.37 -9.93 3.76
CA SER A 46 -0.20 -8.48 3.71
C SER A 46 0.94 -8.06 2.79
N ARG A 47 2.04 -8.82 2.74
CA ARG A 47 3.13 -8.63 1.77
C ARG A 47 2.68 -8.81 0.32
N ARG A 48 1.74 -9.72 0.05
CA ARG A 48 1.18 -9.92 -1.32
C ARG A 48 0.24 -8.79 -1.75
N VAL A 49 -0.31 -8.03 -0.80
CA VAL A 49 -1.33 -6.99 -1.05
C VAL A 49 -0.73 -5.61 -1.29
N GLN A 50 0.56 -5.38 -1.02
CA GLN A 50 1.23 -4.09 -1.22
C GLN A 50 1.59 -3.84 -2.70
N ARG A 51 0.63 -3.95 -3.61
CA ARG A 51 0.78 -3.54 -5.01
C ARG A 51 0.26 -2.14 -5.19
N SER A 52 0.98 -1.32 -5.95
CA SER A 52 0.47 0.01 -6.29
C SER A 52 -0.82 -0.14 -7.11
N PRO A 53 -1.83 0.76 -6.96
CA PRO A 53 -3.08 0.65 -7.71
C PRO A 53 -2.90 0.53 -9.24
N LYS A 54 -1.83 1.11 -9.77
CA LYS A 54 -1.42 1.03 -11.18
C LYS A 54 -1.02 -0.39 -11.63
N GLU A 55 -0.56 -1.24 -10.71
CA GLU A 55 -0.26 -2.65 -11.00
C GLU A 55 -1.53 -3.52 -11.00
N LEU A 56 -2.59 -3.07 -10.32
CA LEU A 56 -3.84 -3.81 -10.19
C LEU A 56 -4.84 -3.46 -11.30
N TYR A 57 -4.85 -2.20 -11.71
CA TYR A 57 -5.82 -1.67 -12.67
C TYR A 57 -5.13 -1.08 -13.90
N ARG A 58 -5.73 -1.27 -15.07
CA ARG A 58 -5.24 -0.69 -16.33
C ARG A 58 -5.48 0.82 -16.41
N VAL A 59 -6.55 1.29 -15.77
CA VAL A 59 -7.02 2.68 -15.79
C VAL A 59 -7.32 3.14 -14.35
N PRO A 60 -7.18 4.45 -14.05
CA PRO A 60 -7.49 4.95 -12.72
C PRO A 60 -8.97 4.75 -12.42
N VAL A 61 -9.26 4.21 -11.23
CA VAL A 61 -10.63 3.89 -10.81
C VAL A 61 -11.32 5.12 -10.23
N THR A 62 -10.54 6.07 -9.70
CA THR A 62 -11.03 7.33 -9.14
C THR A 62 -10.36 8.53 -9.81
N ASP A 63 -11.00 9.69 -9.73
CA ASP A 63 -10.46 10.93 -10.28
C ASP A 63 -9.10 11.30 -9.63
N ASN A 64 -8.98 11.12 -8.32
CA ASN A 64 -7.74 11.35 -7.59
C ASN A 64 -6.60 10.41 -8.01
N GLN A 65 -6.90 9.23 -8.56
CA GLN A 65 -5.88 8.33 -9.09
C GLN A 65 -5.36 8.78 -10.46
N GLN A 66 -6.06 9.67 -11.17
CA GLN A 66 -5.57 10.18 -12.46
C GLN A 66 -4.26 10.94 -12.31
N TYR A 67 -4.09 11.68 -11.20
CA TYR A 67 -2.85 12.39 -10.91
C TYR A 67 -1.68 11.41 -10.80
N GLY A 68 -0.67 11.59 -11.66
CA GLY A 68 0.52 10.75 -11.63
C GLY A 68 0.32 9.30 -12.09
N TRP A 69 -0.89 8.90 -12.53
CA TRP A 69 -1.15 7.52 -12.99
C TRP A 69 -0.18 7.06 -14.08
N TRP A 70 0.18 7.97 -14.97
CA TRP A 70 1.06 7.69 -16.10
C TRP A 70 2.55 7.87 -15.78
N VAL A 71 2.90 8.34 -14.58
CA VAL A 71 4.30 8.51 -14.17
C VAL A 71 4.92 7.13 -13.90
N SER A 72 6.14 6.92 -14.38
CA SER A 72 6.89 5.68 -14.17
C SER A 72 7.16 5.45 -12.68
N THR A 73 6.78 4.27 -12.16
CA THR A 73 6.94 3.90 -10.74
C THR A 73 8.41 3.76 -10.33
N ASP A 74 9.28 3.37 -11.26
CA ASP A 74 10.72 3.11 -11.05
C ASP A 74 11.60 4.37 -10.95
N GLY A 75 10.97 5.55 -10.82
CA GLY A 75 11.67 6.83 -10.68
C GLY A 75 12.50 7.20 -11.92
N LEU A 76 13.50 8.06 -11.72
CA LEU A 76 14.33 8.68 -12.77
C LEU A 76 14.96 7.67 -13.75
N LYS A 77 15.12 6.41 -13.34
CA LYS A 77 15.76 5.34 -14.13
C LYS A 77 14.95 4.92 -15.35
N ASN A 78 13.63 5.01 -15.30
CA ASN A 78 12.73 4.64 -16.40
C ASN A 78 12.05 5.86 -17.02
N GLN A 79 12.70 7.04 -16.95
CA GLN A 79 12.26 8.18 -17.73
C GLN A 79 12.69 8.00 -19.18
N GLU A 80 11.73 8.18 -20.07
CA GLU A 80 11.96 8.15 -21.50
C GLU A 80 13.14 9.07 -21.87
N PRO A 81 14.11 8.62 -22.69
CA PRO A 81 15.33 9.39 -22.96
C PRO A 81 15.07 10.82 -23.47
N TRP A 82 13.97 11.04 -24.19
CA TRP A 82 13.56 12.35 -24.69
C TRP A 82 13.04 13.30 -23.60
N THR A 83 12.61 12.78 -22.45
CA THR A 83 12.19 13.58 -21.28
C THR A 83 13.38 13.97 -20.39
N GLN A 84 14.53 13.29 -20.53
CA GLN A 84 15.68 13.51 -19.68
C GLN A 84 16.36 14.84 -20.02
N THR A 85 16.38 15.76 -19.05
CA THR A 85 17.03 17.08 -19.18
C THR A 85 18.09 17.24 -18.10
N ARG A 86 19.26 17.78 -18.45
CA ARG A 86 20.28 18.15 -17.47
C ARG A 86 19.74 19.28 -16.58
N ARG A 87 19.56 19.00 -15.29
CA ARG A 87 19.14 20.00 -14.30
C ARG A 87 20.35 20.46 -13.51
N PHE A 88 20.46 21.77 -13.31
CA PHE A 88 21.48 22.39 -12.47
C PHE A 88 20.80 23.09 -11.29
N PRO A 89 20.31 22.32 -10.29
CA PRO A 89 19.68 22.91 -9.12
C PRO A 89 20.68 23.80 -8.39
N ARG A 90 20.21 24.92 -7.85
CA ARG A 90 21.04 25.81 -7.04
C ARG A 90 21.55 25.04 -5.82
N LYS A 91 22.87 24.96 -5.67
CA LYS A 91 23.51 24.41 -4.47
C LYS A 91 23.93 25.57 -3.59
N ASN A 92 23.45 25.59 -2.34
CA ASN A 92 23.87 26.62 -1.39
C ASN A 92 25.34 26.38 -1.00
N SER A 93 26.14 27.45 -1.02
CA SER A 93 27.53 27.39 -0.56
C SER A 93 27.59 27.18 0.96
N GLU A 94 28.73 26.71 1.46
CA GLU A 94 28.96 26.60 2.91
C GLU A 94 28.80 27.96 3.61
N MET A 95 29.23 29.06 2.95
CA MET A 95 28.99 30.42 3.46
C MET A 95 27.50 30.75 3.56
N THR A 96 26.70 30.37 2.55
CA THR A 96 25.24 30.60 2.59
C THR A 96 24.59 29.80 3.72
N LYS A 97 25.04 28.55 3.94
CA LYS A 97 24.56 27.73 5.05
C LYS A 97 24.93 28.32 6.40
N PHE A 98 26.18 28.75 6.57
CA PHE A 98 26.68 29.40 7.78
C PHE A 98 25.90 30.68 8.10
N VAL A 99 25.66 31.52 7.10
CA VAL A 99 24.88 32.76 7.25
C VAL A 99 23.45 32.44 7.67
N ASN A 100 22.82 31.43 7.07
CA ASN A 100 21.49 30.99 7.46
C ASN A 100 21.48 30.50 8.92
N GLU A 101 22.47 29.70 9.31
CA GLU A 101 22.60 29.21 10.69
C GLU A 101 22.76 30.36 11.68
N MET A 102 23.67 31.29 11.39
CA MET A 102 23.95 32.44 12.26
C MET A 102 22.77 33.42 12.33
N SER A 103 22.00 33.57 11.24
CA SER A 103 20.76 34.36 11.24
C SER A 103 19.66 33.75 12.12
N MET A 104 19.68 32.43 12.35
CA MET A 104 18.73 31.75 13.21
C MET A 104 19.14 31.79 14.69
N THR A 105 20.44 31.75 14.97
CA THR A 105 20.98 31.69 16.34
C THR A 105 21.23 33.07 16.95
N CYS A 106 21.62 34.05 16.13
CA CYS A 106 22.00 35.38 16.58
C CYS A 106 21.12 36.45 15.93
N PRO A 107 20.20 37.10 16.69
CA PRO A 107 19.31 38.14 16.17
C PRO A 107 20.04 39.37 15.62
N ASP A 108 21.23 39.67 16.17
CA ASP A 108 22.05 40.84 15.81
C ASP A 108 23.07 40.53 14.70
N PHE A 109 23.04 39.32 14.13
CA PHE A 109 23.96 38.95 13.07
C PHE A 109 23.59 39.66 11.76
N SER A 110 24.53 40.45 11.23
CA SER A 110 24.46 41.06 9.91
C SER A 110 25.71 40.73 9.11
N LEU A 111 25.53 40.48 7.81
CA LEU A 111 26.62 40.34 6.84
C LEU A 111 27.19 41.69 6.37
N PHE A 112 26.56 42.80 6.78
CA PHE A 112 26.90 44.16 6.41
C PHE A 112 26.76 45.11 7.60
#